data_AF-A0A2D2BW06-F1
#
_entry.id   AF-A0A2D2BW06-F1
#
_cell.length_a   1.000
_cell.length_b   1.000
_cell.length_c   1.000
_cell.angle_alpha   90.00
_cell.angle_beta   90.00
_cell.angle_gamma   90.00
#
_symmetry.space_group_name_H-M   'P 1'
#
loop_
_entity.id
_entity.type
_entity.pdbx_description
1 polymer ?
#
loop_
_entity_poly.entity_id
_entity_poly.type
_entity_poly.pdbx_seq_one_letter_code
_entity_poly.pdbx_strand_id
1 'polypeptide(L)'
;MTRAPSRWLGAAVLGAAVLAVAGAAAFWAASQRRPETTADQLVTVDAAACRPNQITVPGGRRSFQIVNDGDRPIEWEILSGVMVVAERENIAPGFSATLEVALSPGQYEMTCGLLSNPRGTLTVTASDEASAAASEVTLRKFLGPLSEYRVYLAMQGNAAVKAAQALQDAIARDDLDGARAAWEAARLPYRRVEPLAYRLSDLENAIDPRAAYLAGREGDPGFTGFHRIEYGLWDQGSTAGLAPVAERLVADLGTLAARLRETPPDPALLTALPGAMARQIAQAHLPQGENAYAGTDAAELAASLDGIGKLTALLSPVVAGVDPALDARIAADLQRARDDVAALQARPWSEVTDDQRQALVQDFTRLADTLDRLAPVIGMN
;
A
#
# COMPACT_ATOMS: atom_id res chain seq x y z
N MET A 1 20.26 -100.29 -16.30
CA MET A 1 20.49 -99.69 -14.97
C MET A 1 19.59 -98.47 -14.81
N THR A 2 18.41 -98.63 -14.22
CA THR A 2 17.48 -97.53 -13.91
C THR A 2 17.90 -96.90 -12.59
N ARG A 3 18.48 -95.69 -12.62
CA ARG A 3 18.82 -94.95 -11.40
C ARG A 3 17.51 -94.50 -10.73
N ALA A 4 17.29 -94.92 -9.49
CA ALA A 4 16.19 -94.45 -8.67
C ALA A 4 16.27 -92.91 -8.54
N PRO A 5 15.14 -92.18 -8.64
CA PRO A 5 15.15 -90.73 -8.50
C PRO A 5 15.65 -90.34 -7.12
N SER A 6 16.62 -89.42 -7.11
CA SER A 6 17.24 -88.89 -5.90
C SER A 6 16.17 -88.37 -4.94
N ARG A 7 16.16 -88.87 -3.69
CA ARG A 7 15.26 -88.37 -2.63
C ARG A 7 15.42 -86.86 -2.37
N TRP A 8 16.54 -86.29 -2.82
CA TRP A 8 16.83 -84.85 -2.77
C TRP A 8 16.04 -84.02 -3.79
N LEU A 9 15.53 -84.63 -4.87
CA LEU A 9 14.73 -83.92 -5.87
C LEU A 9 13.38 -83.47 -5.27
N GLY A 10 12.74 -84.34 -4.48
CA GLY A 10 11.50 -84.00 -3.78
C GLY A 10 11.67 -82.90 -2.74
N ALA A 11 12.79 -82.91 -2.01
CA ALA A 11 13.15 -81.86 -1.06
C ALA A 11 13.42 -80.51 -1.76
N ALA A 12 14.07 -80.53 -2.92
CA ALA A 12 14.32 -79.32 -3.71
C ALA A 12 13.04 -78.68 -4.26
N VAL A 13 12.09 -79.49 -4.76
CA VAL A 13 10.79 -78.99 -5.25
C VAL A 13 9.95 -78.40 -4.11
N LEU A 14 9.91 -79.07 -2.94
CA LEU A 14 9.24 -78.53 -1.75
C LEU A 14 9.88 -77.21 -1.27
N GLY A 15 11.21 -77.13 -1.27
CA GLY A 15 11.92 -75.90 -0.93
C GLY A 15 11.60 -74.74 -1.88
N ALA A 16 11.56 -75.00 -3.19
CA ALA A 16 11.22 -73.99 -4.19
C ALA A 16 9.75 -73.50 -4.06
N ALA A 17 8.82 -74.40 -3.79
CA ALA A 17 7.42 -74.05 -3.58
C ALA A 17 7.23 -73.18 -2.32
N VAL A 18 7.91 -73.51 -1.21
CA VAL A 18 7.88 -72.71 0.02
C VAL A 18 8.45 -71.31 -0.21
N LEU A 19 9.57 -71.19 -0.94
CA LEU A 19 10.17 -69.90 -1.28
C LEU A 19 9.26 -69.06 -2.18
N ALA A 20 8.57 -69.67 -3.16
CA ALA A 20 7.62 -68.96 -4.01
C ALA A 20 6.42 -68.43 -3.23
N VAL A 21 5.86 -69.24 -2.31
CA VAL A 21 4.76 -68.80 -1.44
C VAL A 21 5.21 -67.71 -0.46
N ALA A 22 6.38 -67.84 0.14
CA ALA A 22 6.95 -66.81 1.01
C ALA A 22 7.22 -65.50 0.25
N GLY A 23 7.70 -65.59 -1.00
CA GLY A 23 7.90 -64.44 -1.88
C GLY A 23 6.58 -63.75 -2.25
N ALA A 24 5.54 -64.52 -2.60
CA ALA A 24 4.21 -63.99 -2.88
C ALA A 24 3.58 -63.34 -1.64
N ALA A 25 3.73 -63.95 -0.46
CA ALA A 25 3.24 -63.39 0.80
C ALA A 25 3.98 -62.11 1.19
N ALA A 26 5.31 -62.05 1.01
CA ALA A 26 6.12 -60.87 1.25
C ALA A 26 5.77 -59.73 0.26
N PHE A 27 5.55 -60.05 -1.01
CA PHE A 27 5.11 -59.10 -2.03
C PHE A 27 3.72 -58.54 -1.72
N TRP A 28 2.76 -59.40 -1.35
CA TRP A 28 1.42 -59.00 -0.95
C TRP A 28 1.42 -58.13 0.32
N ALA A 29 2.24 -58.49 1.31
CA ALA A 29 2.38 -57.68 2.53
C ALA A 29 3.03 -56.32 2.24
N ALA A 30 3.98 -56.24 1.31
CA ALA A 30 4.60 -55.00 0.88
C ALA A 30 3.64 -54.13 0.05
N SER A 31 2.83 -54.73 -0.83
CA SER A 31 1.85 -54.00 -1.65
C SER A 31 0.69 -53.41 -0.84
N GLN A 32 0.48 -53.87 0.40
CA GLN A 32 -0.52 -53.29 1.31
C GLN A 32 0.03 -52.15 2.18
N ARG A 33 1.34 -51.85 2.14
CA ARG A 33 1.90 -50.73 2.89
C ARG A 33 1.53 -49.41 2.20
N ARG A 34 0.81 -48.55 2.91
CA ARG A 34 0.55 -47.17 2.46
C ARG A 34 1.87 -46.39 2.44
N PRO A 35 2.09 -45.49 1.47
CA PRO A 35 3.24 -44.58 1.51
C PRO A 35 3.18 -43.75 2.80
N GLU A 36 4.27 -43.70 3.56
CA GLU A 36 4.45 -42.67 4.58
C GLU A 36 4.68 -41.34 3.85
N THR A 37 3.80 -40.36 4.09
CA THR A 37 3.89 -39.04 3.46
C THR A 37 4.54 -38.04 4.40
N THR A 38 5.45 -37.24 3.85
CA THR A 38 5.99 -36.03 4.50
C THR A 38 5.33 -34.76 3.97
N ALA A 39 4.44 -34.88 2.98
CA ALA A 39 3.68 -33.78 2.43
C ALA A 39 2.49 -33.42 3.34
N ASP A 40 2.00 -32.19 3.22
CA ASP A 40 0.87 -31.70 4.02
C ASP A 40 -0.41 -32.49 3.74
N GLN A 41 -0.60 -32.93 2.48
CA GLN A 41 -1.78 -33.67 2.04
C GLN A 41 -1.39 -34.83 1.12
N LEU A 42 -2.03 -35.98 1.32
CA LEU A 42 -1.95 -37.14 0.43
C LEU A 42 -3.22 -37.20 -0.42
N VAL A 43 -3.04 -37.24 -1.75
CA VAL A 43 -4.13 -37.34 -2.72
C VAL A 43 -3.94 -38.62 -3.53
N THR A 44 -4.84 -39.58 -3.36
CA THR A 44 -4.84 -40.81 -4.17
C THR A 44 -5.82 -40.65 -5.31
N VAL A 45 -5.38 -40.90 -6.53
CA VAL A 45 -6.21 -40.77 -7.73
C VAL A 45 -6.41 -42.15 -8.32
N ASP A 46 -7.68 -42.58 -8.41
CA ASP A 46 -8.07 -43.82 -9.05
C ASP A 46 -8.71 -43.55 -10.43
N ALA A 47 -9.22 -44.60 -11.08
CA ALA A 47 -9.84 -44.48 -12.40
C ALA A 47 -11.09 -43.59 -12.45
N ALA A 48 -11.71 -43.28 -11.31
CA ALA A 48 -12.98 -42.55 -11.21
C ALA A 48 -12.83 -41.16 -10.58
N ALA A 49 -12.02 -40.99 -9.54
CA ALA A 49 -11.89 -39.74 -8.81
C ALA A 49 -10.60 -39.65 -7.99
N CYS A 50 -10.38 -38.49 -7.36
CA CYS A 50 -9.34 -38.30 -6.36
C CYS A 50 -9.90 -38.42 -4.94
N ARG A 51 -9.07 -38.91 -4.02
CA ARG A 51 -9.40 -39.17 -2.62
C ARG A 51 -8.32 -38.53 -1.73
N PRO A 52 -8.70 -37.60 -0.84
CA PRO A 52 -10.02 -36.96 -0.75
C PRO A 52 -10.32 -36.10 -2.00
N ASN A 53 -11.60 -35.95 -2.35
CA ASN A 53 -12.04 -35.03 -3.43
C ASN A 53 -12.39 -33.63 -2.90
N GLN A 54 -12.32 -33.42 -1.59
CA GLN A 54 -12.46 -32.13 -0.93
C GLN A 54 -11.31 -31.98 0.07
N ILE A 55 -10.54 -30.91 -0.09
CA ILE A 55 -9.37 -30.64 0.75
C ILE A 55 -9.52 -29.25 1.35
N THR A 56 -9.15 -29.11 2.62
CA THR A 56 -9.02 -27.81 3.29
C THR A 56 -7.62 -27.68 3.86
N VAL A 57 -6.91 -26.61 3.51
CA VAL A 57 -5.56 -26.29 4.01
C VAL A 57 -5.44 -24.81 4.36
N PRO A 58 -4.56 -24.41 5.29
CA PRO A 58 -4.27 -22.99 5.49
C PRO A 58 -3.53 -22.41 4.28
N GLY A 59 -3.63 -21.10 4.03
CA GLY A 59 -2.86 -20.42 2.98
C GLY A 59 -1.36 -20.36 3.28
N GLY A 60 -0.51 -20.18 2.28
CA GLY A 60 0.95 -20.28 2.40
C GLY A 60 1.53 -21.44 1.61
N ARG A 61 2.78 -21.83 1.88
CA ARG A 61 3.47 -22.91 1.15
C ARG A 61 2.90 -24.26 1.56
N ARG A 62 2.30 -24.97 0.60
CA ARG A 62 1.70 -26.29 0.79
C ARG A 62 2.31 -27.31 -0.15
N SER A 63 2.30 -28.54 0.31
CA SER A 63 2.79 -29.71 -0.40
C SER A 63 1.68 -30.77 -0.50
N PHE A 64 1.50 -31.32 -1.69
CA PHE A 64 0.57 -32.39 -1.98
C PHE A 64 1.37 -33.57 -2.53
N GLN A 65 1.21 -34.75 -1.96
CA GLN A 65 1.71 -35.99 -2.55
C GLN A 65 0.56 -36.65 -3.31
N ILE A 66 0.71 -36.77 -4.63
CA ILE A 66 -0.26 -37.36 -5.53
C ILE A 66 0.19 -38.79 -5.81
N VAL A 67 -0.69 -39.77 -5.54
CA VAL A 67 -0.47 -41.19 -5.81
C VAL A 67 -1.41 -41.63 -6.93
N ASN A 68 -0.86 -42.25 -7.97
CA ASN A 68 -1.67 -42.85 -9.02
C ASN A 68 -1.98 -44.31 -8.67
N ASP A 69 -3.23 -44.57 -8.27
CA ASP A 69 -3.81 -45.90 -8.01
C ASP A 69 -4.69 -46.38 -9.19
N GLY A 70 -4.53 -45.76 -10.35
CA GLY A 70 -5.16 -46.16 -11.61
C GLY A 70 -4.23 -47.01 -12.48
N ASP A 71 -4.70 -47.30 -13.69
CA ASP A 71 -4.03 -48.11 -14.71
C ASP A 71 -3.48 -47.28 -15.89
N ARG A 72 -3.67 -45.95 -15.87
CA ARG A 72 -3.19 -45.00 -16.88
C ARG A 72 -2.35 -43.89 -16.25
N PRO A 73 -1.43 -43.26 -16.99
CA PRO A 73 -0.80 -42.02 -16.56
C PRO A 73 -1.84 -40.94 -16.29
N ILE A 74 -1.61 -40.13 -15.26
CA ILE A 74 -2.54 -39.08 -14.83
C ILE A 74 -1.83 -37.74 -14.63
N GLU A 75 -2.63 -36.67 -14.58
CA GLU A 75 -2.22 -35.33 -14.14
C GLU A 75 -3.09 -34.81 -13.00
N TRP A 76 -2.50 -34.02 -12.11
CA TRP A 76 -3.23 -33.39 -11.00
C TRP A 76 -2.87 -31.91 -10.94
N GLU A 77 -3.89 -31.07 -11.10
CA GLU A 77 -3.77 -29.61 -11.19
C GLU A 77 -4.63 -28.94 -10.14
N ILE A 78 -4.20 -27.76 -9.71
CA ILE A 78 -5.00 -26.82 -8.92
C ILE A 78 -5.43 -25.69 -9.84
N LEU A 79 -6.73 -25.41 -9.90
CA LEU A 79 -7.34 -24.46 -10.81
C LEU A 79 -8.01 -23.30 -10.05
N SER A 80 -7.90 -22.10 -10.62
CA SER A 80 -8.64 -20.92 -10.22
C SER A 80 -9.42 -20.38 -11.42
N GLY A 81 -10.66 -20.84 -11.58
CA GLY A 81 -11.45 -20.59 -12.79
C GLY A 81 -10.83 -21.29 -14.00
N VAL A 82 -10.35 -20.52 -14.98
CA VAL A 82 -9.69 -21.04 -16.19
C VAL A 82 -8.16 -21.13 -16.07
N MET A 83 -7.59 -20.66 -14.95
CA MET A 83 -6.15 -20.61 -14.74
C MET A 83 -5.64 -21.84 -14.01
N VAL A 84 -4.54 -22.42 -14.51
CA VAL A 84 -3.76 -23.44 -13.79
C VAL A 84 -2.82 -22.74 -12.81
N VAL A 85 -3.04 -22.98 -11.51
CA VAL A 85 -2.26 -22.41 -10.42
C VAL A 85 -0.97 -23.20 -10.20
N ALA A 86 -1.06 -24.53 -10.27
CA ALA A 86 0.05 -25.46 -10.14
C ALA A 86 -0.35 -26.84 -10.65
N GLU A 87 0.61 -27.61 -11.16
CA GLU A 87 0.34 -28.91 -11.79
C GLU A 87 1.47 -29.94 -11.61
N ARG A 88 1.07 -31.23 -11.63
CA ARG A 88 1.97 -32.37 -11.84
C ARG A 88 1.38 -33.31 -12.88
N GLU A 89 2.07 -33.45 -14.00
CA GLU A 89 1.70 -34.29 -15.14
C GLU A 89 2.45 -35.63 -15.17
N ASN A 90 1.98 -36.54 -16.02
CA ASN A 90 2.65 -37.81 -16.38
C ASN A 90 2.98 -38.73 -15.18
N ILE A 91 2.13 -38.75 -14.15
CA ILE A 91 2.30 -39.65 -13.01
C ILE A 91 1.89 -41.05 -13.45
N ALA A 92 2.86 -41.94 -13.65
CA ALA A 92 2.61 -43.31 -14.12
C ALA A 92 1.83 -44.17 -13.09
N PRO A 93 1.13 -45.23 -13.53
CA PRO A 93 0.45 -46.17 -12.63
C PRO A 93 1.35 -46.73 -11.52
N GLY A 94 0.91 -46.64 -10.27
CA GLY A 94 1.65 -47.09 -9.09
C GLY A 94 2.77 -46.14 -8.62
N PHE A 95 2.97 -44.99 -9.27
CA PHE A 95 3.94 -43.98 -8.86
C PHE A 95 3.28 -42.85 -8.06
N SER A 96 4.11 -42.10 -7.33
CA SER A 96 3.69 -40.87 -6.65
C SER A 96 4.58 -39.69 -7.05
N ALA A 97 4.00 -38.49 -7.11
CA ALA A 97 4.72 -37.24 -7.31
C ALA A 97 4.34 -36.23 -6.23
N THR A 98 5.26 -35.33 -5.88
CA THR A 98 4.97 -34.24 -4.93
C THR A 98 4.84 -32.91 -5.67
N LEU A 99 3.77 -32.17 -5.38
CA LEU A 99 3.56 -30.79 -5.82
C LEU A 99 3.75 -29.85 -4.63
N GLU A 100 4.60 -28.84 -4.79
CA GLU A 100 4.73 -27.74 -3.82
C GLU A 100 4.21 -26.45 -4.45
N VAL A 101 3.40 -25.70 -3.71
CA VAL A 101 2.75 -24.48 -4.19
C VAL A 101 2.49 -23.51 -3.04
N ALA A 102 2.64 -22.20 -3.27
CA ALA A 102 2.15 -21.18 -2.34
C ALA A 102 0.70 -20.81 -2.69
N LEU A 103 -0.22 -21.02 -1.75
CA LEU A 103 -1.66 -20.82 -1.97
C LEU A 103 -2.18 -19.60 -1.21
N SER A 104 -2.91 -18.72 -1.89
CA SER A 104 -3.66 -17.64 -1.23
C SER A 104 -4.99 -18.18 -0.66
N PRO A 105 -5.54 -17.58 0.40
CA PRO A 105 -6.88 -17.94 0.89
C PRO A 105 -7.93 -17.78 -0.22
N GLY A 106 -8.82 -18.77 -0.37
CA GLY A 106 -9.79 -18.80 -1.48
C GLY A 106 -10.36 -20.18 -1.76
N GLN A 107 -11.20 -20.26 -2.80
CA GLN A 107 -11.73 -21.52 -3.32
C GLN A 107 -11.08 -21.85 -4.66
N TYR A 108 -10.67 -23.11 -4.80
CA TYR A 108 -10.00 -23.66 -5.97
C TYR A 108 -10.67 -24.98 -6.37
N GLU A 109 -10.50 -25.36 -7.63
CA GLU A 109 -10.84 -26.71 -8.11
C GLU A 109 -9.56 -27.55 -8.23
N MET A 110 -9.68 -28.87 -8.12
CA MET A 110 -8.58 -29.80 -8.41
C MET A 110 -8.99 -30.78 -9.52
N THR A 111 -8.09 -31.05 -10.46
CA THR A 111 -8.32 -32.10 -11.46
C THR A 111 -7.96 -33.45 -10.86
N CYS A 112 -8.85 -34.44 -10.99
CA CYS A 112 -8.66 -35.77 -10.40
C CYS A 112 -8.10 -36.77 -11.43
N GLY A 113 -6.97 -36.45 -12.07
CA GLY A 113 -6.22 -37.39 -12.90
C GLY A 113 -6.50 -37.36 -14.39
N LEU A 114 -7.76 -37.52 -14.76
CA LEU A 114 -8.23 -37.59 -16.14
C LEU A 114 -9.28 -36.51 -16.38
N LEU A 115 -9.29 -35.91 -17.57
CA LEU A 115 -10.28 -34.89 -17.97
C LEU A 115 -11.74 -35.34 -17.80
N SER A 116 -12.01 -36.64 -17.87
CA SER A 116 -13.36 -37.21 -17.67
C SER A 116 -13.78 -37.33 -16.22
N ASN A 117 -12.84 -37.24 -15.26
CA ASN A 117 -13.13 -37.40 -13.85
C ASN A 117 -13.76 -36.12 -13.29
N PRO A 118 -14.70 -36.22 -12.34
CA PRO A 118 -15.24 -35.05 -11.66
C PRO A 118 -14.11 -34.29 -10.94
N ARG A 119 -14.15 -32.96 -11.01
CA ARG A 119 -13.23 -32.09 -10.28
C ARG A 119 -13.50 -32.17 -8.78
N GLY A 120 -12.44 -32.11 -7.98
CA GLY A 120 -12.52 -31.91 -6.54
C GLY A 120 -12.49 -30.43 -6.16
N THR A 121 -12.69 -30.13 -4.88
CA THR A 121 -12.63 -28.76 -4.34
C THR A 121 -11.49 -28.60 -3.34
N LEU A 122 -10.72 -27.53 -3.48
CA LEU A 122 -9.67 -27.14 -2.54
C LEU A 122 -10.06 -25.80 -1.89
N THR A 123 -10.31 -25.82 -0.59
CA THR A 123 -10.57 -24.62 0.21
C THR A 123 -9.29 -24.22 0.92
N VAL A 124 -8.84 -22.99 0.70
CA VAL A 124 -7.65 -22.45 1.35
C VAL A 124 -8.09 -21.42 2.40
N THR A 125 -7.81 -21.68 3.67
CA THR A 125 -8.21 -20.80 4.78
C THR A 125 -7.19 -19.70 5.02
N ALA A 126 -7.60 -18.63 5.72
CA ALA A 126 -6.67 -17.63 6.20
C ALA A 126 -5.60 -18.24 7.14
N SER A 127 -4.43 -17.61 7.20
CA SER A 127 -3.29 -18.04 8.03
C SER A 127 -2.29 -16.91 8.16
N ASP A 128 -1.50 -16.90 9.24
CA ASP A 128 -0.45 -15.90 9.46
C ASP A 128 0.62 -15.91 8.36
N GLU A 129 0.96 -17.08 7.82
CA GLU A 129 1.94 -17.23 6.72
C GLU A 129 1.45 -16.54 5.44
N ALA A 130 0.20 -16.82 5.02
CA ALA A 130 -0.43 -16.14 3.89
C ALA A 130 -0.56 -14.63 4.11
N SER A 131 -0.93 -14.21 5.33
CA SER A 131 -1.02 -12.78 5.67
C SER A 131 0.35 -12.10 5.57
N ALA A 132 1.41 -12.72 6.10
CA ALA A 132 2.77 -12.20 6.01
C ALA A 132 3.27 -12.10 4.56
N ALA A 133 3.02 -13.12 3.74
CA ALA A 133 3.39 -13.10 2.32
C ALA A 133 2.60 -12.05 1.53
N ALA A 134 1.30 -11.89 1.81
CA ALA A 134 0.49 -10.83 1.23
C ALA A 134 1.00 -9.44 1.66
N SER A 135 1.32 -9.25 2.94
CA SER A 135 1.91 -8.02 3.47
C SER A 135 3.28 -7.71 2.86
N GLU A 136 4.14 -8.69 2.62
CA GLU A 136 5.45 -8.48 1.97
C GLU A 136 5.29 -8.05 0.50
N VAL A 137 4.37 -8.69 -0.23
CA VAL A 137 4.01 -8.28 -1.60
C VAL A 137 3.40 -6.88 -1.60
N THR A 138 2.58 -6.54 -0.60
CA THR A 138 2.05 -5.18 -0.41
C THR A 138 3.16 -4.17 -0.13
N LEU A 139 4.09 -4.42 0.80
CA LEU A 139 5.21 -3.52 1.11
C LEU A 139 6.11 -3.27 -0.12
N ARG A 140 6.39 -4.30 -0.92
CA ARG A 140 7.14 -4.16 -2.17
C ARG A 140 6.45 -3.22 -3.17
N LYS A 141 5.11 -3.22 -3.22
CA LYS A 141 4.33 -2.29 -4.06
C LYS A 141 4.49 -0.82 -3.62
N PHE A 142 4.90 -0.55 -2.39
CA PHE A 142 5.17 0.81 -1.90
C PHE A 142 6.58 1.32 -2.19
N LEU A 143 7.54 0.48 -2.58
CA LEU A 143 8.94 0.92 -2.79
C LEU A 143 9.06 2.03 -3.84
N GLY A 144 8.36 1.90 -4.96
CA GLY A 144 8.28 2.93 -6.00
C GLY A 144 7.63 4.23 -5.48
N PRO A 145 6.37 4.18 -5.01
CA PRO A 145 5.66 5.31 -4.41
C PRO A 145 6.47 6.07 -3.35
N LEU A 146 7.09 5.34 -2.41
CA LEU A 146 7.90 5.93 -1.35
C LEU A 146 9.16 6.62 -1.88
N SER A 147 9.85 6.01 -2.84
CA SER A 147 11.05 6.60 -3.45
C SER A 147 10.71 7.89 -4.20
N GLU A 148 9.62 7.88 -4.95
CA GLU A 148 9.15 9.05 -5.69
C GLU A 148 8.65 10.15 -4.75
N TYR A 149 7.99 9.80 -3.64
CA TYR A 149 7.60 10.79 -2.63
C TYR A 149 8.81 11.47 -1.98
N ARG A 150 9.88 10.73 -1.68
CA ARG A 150 11.13 11.32 -1.17
C ARG A 150 11.74 12.33 -2.14
N VAL A 151 11.74 12.01 -3.44
CA VAL A 151 12.20 12.95 -4.47
C VAL A 151 11.30 14.19 -4.50
N TYR A 152 9.98 14.01 -4.46
CA TYR A 152 9.02 15.11 -4.41
C TYR A 152 9.26 16.03 -3.21
N LEU A 153 9.41 15.46 -2.01
CA LEU A 153 9.70 16.21 -0.78
C LEU A 153 11.02 16.97 -0.87
N ALA A 154 12.06 16.37 -1.42
CA ALA A 154 13.35 17.03 -1.62
C ALA A 154 13.21 18.22 -2.60
N MET A 155 12.49 18.02 -3.71
CA MET A 155 12.26 19.08 -4.70
C MET A 155 11.46 20.24 -4.12
N GLN A 156 10.35 19.95 -3.42
CA GLN A 156 9.51 20.99 -2.82
C GLN A 156 10.20 21.68 -1.65
N GLY A 157 10.94 20.95 -0.81
CA GLY A 157 11.75 21.55 0.27
C GLY A 157 12.79 22.52 -0.29
N ASN A 158 13.52 22.15 -1.34
CA ASN A 158 14.46 23.04 -2.01
C ASN A 158 13.75 24.25 -2.66
N ALA A 159 12.57 24.03 -3.26
CA ALA A 159 11.77 25.10 -3.83
C ALA A 159 11.29 26.09 -2.75
N ALA A 160 10.89 25.61 -1.57
CA ALA A 160 10.47 26.44 -0.45
C ALA A 160 11.63 27.31 0.08
N VAL A 161 12.82 26.73 0.27
CA VAL A 161 14.02 27.49 0.65
C VAL A 161 14.35 28.57 -0.38
N LYS A 162 14.35 28.22 -1.67
CA LYS A 162 14.64 29.17 -2.75
C LYS A 162 13.62 30.31 -2.81
N ALA A 163 12.34 30.00 -2.64
CA ALA A 163 11.29 31.00 -2.68
C ALA A 163 11.35 31.93 -1.45
N ALA A 164 11.67 31.39 -0.26
CA ALA A 164 11.89 32.20 0.93
C ALA A 164 13.13 33.11 0.83
N GLN A 165 14.19 32.65 0.15
CA GLN A 165 15.34 33.52 -0.17
C GLN A 165 14.94 34.68 -1.09
N ALA A 166 14.09 34.44 -2.09
CA ALA A 166 13.57 35.51 -2.94
C ALA A 166 12.72 36.52 -2.15
N LEU A 167 11.93 36.05 -1.18
CA LEU A 167 11.19 36.90 -0.25
C LEU A 167 12.14 37.72 0.64
N GLN A 168 13.16 37.09 1.22
CA GLN A 168 14.19 37.76 2.00
C GLN A 168 14.88 38.86 1.19
N ASP A 169 15.25 38.58 -0.06
CA ASP A 169 15.89 39.55 -0.96
C ASP A 169 14.98 40.75 -1.26
N ALA A 170 13.67 40.50 -1.49
CA ALA A 170 12.71 41.59 -1.72
C ALA A 170 12.55 42.48 -0.49
N ILE A 171 12.44 41.89 0.71
CA ILE A 171 12.40 42.61 1.98
C ILE A 171 13.69 43.42 2.20
N ALA A 172 14.86 42.83 1.93
CA ALA A 172 16.15 43.50 2.10
C ALA A 172 16.34 44.71 1.16
N ARG A 173 15.65 44.73 0.02
CA ARG A 173 15.64 45.86 -0.92
C ARG A 173 14.57 46.91 -0.60
N ASP A 174 13.80 46.74 0.48
CA ASP A 174 12.63 47.57 0.81
C ASP A 174 11.60 47.64 -0.34
N ASP A 175 11.49 46.54 -1.10
CA ASP A 175 10.57 46.40 -2.22
C ASP A 175 9.25 45.79 -1.74
N LEU A 176 8.32 46.64 -1.28
CA LEU A 176 7.06 46.19 -0.67
C LEU A 176 6.21 45.32 -1.62
N ASP A 177 6.02 45.77 -2.86
CA ASP A 177 5.20 45.06 -3.85
C ASP A 177 5.89 43.76 -4.28
N GLY A 178 7.21 43.80 -4.49
CA GLY A 178 8.00 42.59 -4.75
C GLY A 178 7.97 41.60 -3.59
N ALA A 179 7.98 42.08 -2.33
CA ALA A 179 7.91 41.25 -1.15
C ALA A 179 6.53 40.58 -1.00
N ARG A 180 5.43 41.28 -1.31
CA ARG A 180 4.09 40.69 -1.33
C ARG A 180 3.99 39.54 -2.34
N ALA A 181 4.43 39.80 -3.58
CA ALA A 181 4.44 38.77 -4.62
C ALA A 181 5.37 37.58 -4.28
N ALA A 182 6.54 37.86 -3.70
CA ALA A 182 7.47 36.82 -3.27
C ALA A 182 6.92 36.02 -2.08
N TRP A 183 6.17 36.65 -1.18
CA TRP A 183 5.52 35.97 -0.05
C TRP A 183 4.50 34.97 -0.57
N GLU A 184 3.58 35.39 -1.44
CA GLU A 184 2.60 34.51 -2.08
C GLU A 184 3.26 33.32 -2.78
N ALA A 185 4.34 33.57 -3.53
CA ALA A 185 5.08 32.51 -4.21
C ALA A 185 5.79 31.55 -3.23
N ALA A 186 6.30 32.06 -2.10
CA ALA A 186 7.01 31.27 -1.10
C ALA A 186 6.10 30.34 -0.30
N ARG A 187 4.83 30.68 -0.15
CA ARG A 187 3.82 29.83 0.49
C ARG A 187 3.58 28.52 -0.26
N LEU A 188 3.47 28.56 -1.58
CA LEU A 188 3.01 27.42 -2.39
C LEU A 188 3.84 26.12 -2.23
N PRO A 189 5.18 26.12 -2.30
CA PRO A 189 5.96 24.89 -2.10
C PRO A 189 5.88 24.37 -0.66
N TYR A 190 5.70 25.25 0.35
CA TYR A 190 5.48 24.83 1.74
C TYR A 190 4.13 24.11 1.88
N ARG A 191 3.05 24.66 1.33
CA ARG A 191 1.71 24.03 1.33
C ARG A 191 1.70 22.63 0.69
N ARG A 192 2.49 22.44 -0.36
CA ARG A 192 2.63 21.13 -1.04
C ARG A 192 3.26 20.03 -0.18
N VAL A 193 4.12 20.40 0.79
CA VAL A 193 4.77 19.45 1.71
C VAL A 193 4.14 19.42 3.10
N GLU A 194 3.16 20.29 3.34
CA GLU A 194 2.45 20.41 4.60
C GLU A 194 1.90 19.08 5.15
N PRO A 195 1.39 18.12 4.34
CA PRO A 195 0.95 16.83 4.87
C PRO A 195 1.98 16.19 5.82
N LEU A 196 3.26 16.26 5.45
CA LEU A 196 4.34 15.76 6.30
C LEU A 196 4.90 16.84 7.24
N ALA A 197 5.02 18.09 6.78
CA ALA A 197 5.61 19.17 7.57
C ALA A 197 4.81 19.48 8.85
N TYR A 198 3.48 19.36 8.82
CA TYR A 198 2.61 19.59 9.99
C TYR A 198 2.94 18.66 11.17
N ARG A 199 3.56 17.51 10.92
CA ARG A 199 3.99 16.58 11.97
C ARG A 199 5.29 17.00 12.67
N LEU A 200 6.02 17.96 12.10
CA LEU A 200 7.22 18.56 12.67
C LEU A 200 6.80 19.82 13.44
N SER A 201 6.12 19.61 14.57
CA SER A 201 5.42 20.68 15.31
C SER A 201 6.33 21.81 15.84
N ASP A 202 7.64 21.59 15.91
CA ASP A 202 8.61 22.64 16.24
C ASP A 202 8.94 23.56 15.05
N LEU A 203 8.85 23.03 13.83
CA LEU A 203 9.11 23.75 12.57
C LEU A 203 7.84 24.39 12.02
N GLU A 204 6.71 23.67 12.01
CA GLU A 204 5.44 24.37 12.15
C GLU A 204 5.44 25.14 13.51
N ASN A 205 4.56 26.03 13.91
CA ASN A 205 4.79 26.99 15.03
C ASN A 205 5.95 27.98 14.83
N ALA A 206 7.07 27.63 14.17
CA ALA A 206 8.13 28.58 13.80
C ALA A 206 7.89 29.19 12.42
N ILE A 207 7.50 28.35 11.45
CA ILE A 207 7.29 28.70 10.04
C ILE A 207 5.89 29.31 9.82
N ASP A 208 4.84 28.74 10.41
CA ASP A 208 3.45 29.14 10.14
C ASP A 208 2.57 29.46 11.37
N PRO A 209 3.09 30.12 12.43
CA PRO A 209 2.25 30.44 13.59
C PRO A 209 1.17 31.48 13.24
N ARG A 210 -0.08 31.15 13.54
CA ARG A 210 -1.20 32.11 13.42
C ARG A 210 -1.31 32.98 14.66
N ALA A 211 -1.32 34.31 14.48
CA ALA A 211 -1.49 35.27 15.57
C ALA A 211 -2.73 34.99 16.43
N ALA A 212 -3.83 34.54 15.83
CA ALA A 212 -5.08 34.22 16.52
C ALA A 212 -4.94 33.12 17.59
N TYR A 213 -3.91 32.28 17.52
CA TYR A 213 -3.64 31.19 18.46
C TYR A 213 -2.56 31.52 19.49
N LEU A 214 -1.95 32.70 19.40
CA LEU A 214 -0.93 33.16 20.32
C LEU A 214 -1.55 34.10 21.38
N ALA A 215 -1.09 33.98 22.62
CA ALA A 215 -1.64 34.76 23.73
C ALA A 215 -1.40 36.27 23.54
N GLY A 216 -0.22 36.65 23.06
CA GLY A 216 0.13 38.03 22.72
C GLY A 216 -0.32 38.48 21.33
N ARG A 217 -0.95 37.60 20.54
CA ARG A 217 -1.31 37.81 19.13
C ARG A 217 -0.14 38.34 18.30
N GLU A 218 -0.32 39.44 17.56
CA GLU A 218 0.74 40.06 16.76
C GLU A 218 1.91 40.60 17.60
N GLY A 219 1.71 40.82 18.91
CA GLY A 219 2.75 41.22 19.85
C GLY A 219 3.44 40.05 20.57
N ASP A 220 3.06 38.81 20.27
CA ASP A 220 3.66 37.61 20.89
C ASP A 220 5.07 37.36 20.34
N PRO A 221 6.07 37.04 21.19
CA PRO A 221 7.41 36.65 20.72
C PRO A 221 7.42 35.41 19.82
N GLY A 222 6.40 34.56 19.93
CA GLY A 222 6.18 33.39 19.07
C GLY A 222 5.57 33.73 17.70
N PHE A 223 5.19 34.98 17.45
CA PHE A 223 4.65 35.39 16.15
C PHE A 223 5.79 35.62 15.16
N THR A 224 6.20 34.55 14.48
CA THR A 224 7.31 34.51 13.52
C THR A 224 6.86 34.00 12.16
N GLY A 225 7.81 33.68 11.28
CA GLY A 225 7.54 32.98 10.03
C GLY A 225 6.68 33.75 9.04
N PHE A 226 5.90 33.01 8.25
CA PHE A 226 5.11 33.56 7.14
C PHE A 226 4.08 34.59 7.60
N HIS A 227 3.25 34.28 8.59
CA HIS A 227 2.18 35.19 9.01
C HIS A 227 2.70 36.46 9.69
N ARG A 228 3.87 36.43 10.34
CA ARG A 228 4.51 37.66 10.84
C ARG A 228 4.97 38.58 9.70
N ILE A 229 5.48 38.01 8.62
CA ILE A 229 5.85 38.76 7.42
C ILE A 229 4.58 39.28 6.74
N GLU A 230 3.55 38.44 6.60
CA GLU A 230 2.24 38.81 6.05
C GLU A 230 1.66 40.04 6.76
N TYR A 231 1.64 40.03 8.09
CA TYR A 231 1.19 41.16 8.90
C TYR A 231 1.96 42.45 8.58
N GLY A 232 3.29 42.38 8.48
CA GLY A 232 4.10 43.55 8.13
C GLY A 232 3.81 44.08 6.72
N LEU A 233 3.68 43.18 5.75
CA LEU A 233 3.52 43.55 4.34
C LEU A 233 2.11 44.09 4.02
N TRP A 234 1.04 43.53 4.60
CA TRP A 234 -0.34 43.91 4.28
C TRP A 234 -0.98 44.86 5.29
N ASP A 235 -0.90 44.57 6.59
CA ASP A 235 -1.51 45.42 7.63
C ASP A 235 -0.66 46.67 7.91
N GLN A 236 0.65 46.48 8.12
CA GLN A 236 1.56 47.60 8.40
C GLN A 236 2.05 48.31 7.13
N GLY A 237 1.88 47.69 5.96
CA GLY A 237 2.29 48.25 4.66
C GLY A 237 3.79 48.56 4.59
N SER A 238 4.65 47.77 5.22
CA SER A 238 6.08 48.06 5.33
C SER A 238 6.94 46.80 5.40
N THR A 239 8.19 46.90 4.91
CA THR A 239 9.21 45.86 5.11
C THR A 239 10.02 46.07 6.41
N ALA A 240 9.80 47.19 7.10
CA ALA A 240 10.57 47.59 8.27
C ALA A 240 10.51 46.52 9.38
N GLY A 241 11.70 46.09 9.84
CA GLY A 241 11.83 45.07 10.88
C GLY A 241 11.55 43.64 10.42
N LEU A 242 11.24 43.39 9.14
CA LEU A 242 10.98 42.04 8.62
C LEU A 242 12.25 41.27 8.23
N ALA A 243 13.36 41.96 8.00
CA ALA A 243 14.63 41.32 7.63
C ALA A 243 15.06 40.16 8.56
N PRO A 244 15.10 40.33 9.91
CA PRO A 244 15.44 39.21 10.80
C PRO A 244 14.39 38.08 10.81
N VAL A 245 13.11 38.40 10.54
CA VAL A 245 12.05 37.38 10.44
C VAL A 245 12.23 36.54 9.17
N ALA A 246 12.54 37.18 8.05
CA ALA A 246 12.78 36.52 6.77
C ALA A 246 14.05 35.65 6.79
N GLU A 247 15.13 36.13 7.43
CA GLU A 247 16.35 35.35 7.64
C GLU A 247 16.07 34.07 8.44
N ARG A 248 15.32 34.20 9.55
CA ARG A 248 14.91 33.05 10.35
C ARG A 248 14.03 32.09 9.55
N LEU A 249 13.07 32.59 8.77
CA LEU A 249 12.21 31.76 7.93
C LEU A 249 13.01 30.93 6.92
N VAL A 250 14.05 31.52 6.29
CA VAL A 250 14.96 30.78 5.39
C VAL A 250 15.69 29.66 6.14
N ALA A 251 16.18 29.93 7.34
CA ALA A 251 16.87 28.93 8.17
C ALA A 251 15.92 27.79 8.61
N ASP A 252 14.71 28.13 9.05
CA ASP A 252 13.69 27.17 9.49
C ASP A 252 13.25 26.27 8.31
N LEU A 253 13.04 26.86 7.12
CA LEU A 253 12.76 26.10 5.89
C LEU A 253 13.95 25.24 5.43
N GLY A 254 15.19 25.69 5.66
CA GLY A 254 16.39 24.89 5.44
C GLY A 254 16.42 23.65 6.34
N THR A 255 16.04 23.82 7.61
CA THR A 255 15.91 22.72 8.58
C THR A 255 14.77 21.78 8.19
N LEU A 256 13.62 22.30 7.77
CA LEU A 256 12.52 21.52 7.23
C LEU A 256 12.97 20.69 6.03
N ALA A 257 13.63 21.29 5.04
CA ALA A 257 14.12 20.60 3.86
C ALA A 257 15.15 19.49 4.19
N ALA A 258 15.94 19.65 5.25
CA ALA A 258 16.81 18.60 5.75
C ALA A 258 16.00 17.45 6.36
N ARG A 259 15.09 17.74 7.30
CA ARG A 259 14.27 16.72 7.97
C ARG A 259 13.35 15.96 7.01
N LEU A 260 12.77 16.64 6.01
CA LEU A 260 11.97 15.98 4.97
C LEU A 260 12.78 14.96 4.16
N ARG A 261 14.08 15.21 3.90
CA ARG A 261 14.96 14.27 3.18
C ARG A 261 15.34 13.04 4.03
N GLU A 262 15.47 13.26 5.34
CA GLU A 262 15.85 12.24 6.33
C GLU A 262 14.67 11.43 6.84
N THR A 263 13.44 11.90 6.63
CA THR A 263 12.23 11.19 7.06
C THR A 263 12.19 9.81 6.44
N PRO A 264 12.11 8.73 7.26
CA PRO A 264 12.10 7.37 6.74
C PRO A 264 10.83 7.12 5.92
N PRO A 265 10.94 6.35 4.83
CA PRO A 265 9.77 5.96 4.07
C PRO A 265 8.87 5.03 4.91
N ASP A 266 7.63 5.44 5.12
CA ASP A 266 6.63 4.68 5.89
C ASP A 266 5.33 4.54 5.06
N PRO A 267 4.97 3.32 4.62
CA PRO A 267 3.72 3.03 3.92
C PRO A 267 2.45 3.43 4.69
N ALA A 268 2.45 3.24 6.02
CA ALA A 268 1.31 3.58 6.86
C ALA A 268 1.14 5.11 6.90
N LEU A 269 2.25 5.83 7.00
CA LEU A 269 2.23 7.28 6.88
C LEU A 269 1.75 7.73 5.50
N LEU A 270 2.27 7.15 4.42
CA LEU A 270 1.91 7.54 3.05
C LEU A 270 0.41 7.42 2.77
N THR A 271 -0.27 6.44 3.37
CA THR A 271 -1.73 6.27 3.24
C THR A 271 -2.55 7.11 4.19
N ALA A 272 -2.04 7.42 5.39
CA ALA A 272 -2.76 8.24 6.36
C ALA A 272 -2.69 9.75 6.03
N LEU A 273 -1.56 10.21 5.47
CA LEU A 273 -1.31 11.64 5.22
C LEU A 273 -2.37 12.37 4.38
N PRO A 274 -2.86 11.82 3.24
CA PRO A 274 -3.81 12.51 2.38
C PRO A 274 -5.12 12.84 3.09
N GLY A 275 -5.71 11.84 3.76
CA GLY A 275 -6.98 11.99 4.47
C GLY A 275 -6.84 12.89 5.69
N ALA A 276 -5.75 12.76 6.44
CA ALA A 276 -5.45 13.62 7.58
C ALA A 276 -5.34 15.10 7.17
N MET A 277 -4.61 15.40 6.08
CA MET A 277 -4.48 16.79 5.60
C MET A 277 -5.80 17.34 5.06
N ALA A 278 -6.54 16.56 4.25
CA ALA A 278 -7.85 16.99 3.76
C ALA A 278 -8.81 17.34 4.92
N ARG A 279 -8.82 16.51 5.97
CA ARG A 279 -9.62 16.74 7.18
C ARG A 279 -9.16 17.98 7.95
N GLN A 280 -7.86 18.17 8.11
CA GLN A 280 -7.30 19.33 8.80
C GLN A 280 -7.71 20.63 8.11
N ILE A 281 -7.59 20.69 6.78
CA ILE A 281 -8.01 21.86 5.99
C ILE A 281 -9.51 22.13 6.17
N ALA A 282 -10.33 21.07 6.13
CA ALA A 282 -11.77 21.19 6.35
C ALA A 282 -12.14 21.78 7.72
N GLN A 283 -11.43 21.36 8.76
CA GLN A 283 -11.79 21.70 10.15
C GLN A 283 -11.18 23.02 10.62
N ALA A 284 -9.94 23.31 10.24
CA ALA A 284 -9.16 24.38 10.86
C ALA A 284 -8.86 25.56 9.94
N HIS A 285 -8.93 25.38 8.61
CA HIS A 285 -8.49 26.39 7.64
C HIS A 285 -9.70 27.02 6.94
N LEU A 286 -10.55 26.22 6.30
CA LEU A 286 -11.69 26.72 5.51
C LEU A 286 -12.70 27.61 6.27
N PRO A 287 -13.04 27.37 7.55
CA PRO A 287 -14.04 28.21 8.21
C PRO A 287 -13.64 29.68 8.33
N GLN A 288 -12.37 29.96 8.62
CA GLN A 288 -11.89 31.33 8.92
C GLN A 288 -10.91 31.88 7.88
N GLY A 289 -10.30 31.03 7.05
CA GLY A 289 -9.07 31.36 6.33
C GLY A 289 -7.86 31.29 7.25
N GLU A 290 -6.68 31.19 6.64
CA GLU A 290 -5.39 31.27 7.30
C GLU A 290 -4.71 32.62 7.07
N ASN A 291 -4.91 33.22 5.89
CA ASN A 291 -4.22 34.45 5.48
C ASN A 291 -5.05 35.67 5.84
N ALA A 292 -5.09 36.01 7.13
CA ALA A 292 -5.93 37.06 7.68
C ALA A 292 -5.68 38.46 7.09
N TYR A 293 -4.49 38.71 6.53
CA TYR A 293 -4.10 40.03 6.01
C TYR A 293 -3.98 40.03 4.48
N ALA A 294 -3.37 39.00 3.88
CA ALA A 294 -3.18 38.88 2.44
C ALA A 294 -4.44 38.38 1.71
N GLY A 295 -5.24 37.51 2.35
CA GLY A 295 -6.46 36.95 1.77
C GLY A 295 -6.24 36.02 0.58
N THR A 296 -5.06 35.41 0.45
CA THR A 296 -4.61 34.60 -0.71
C THR A 296 -4.91 33.11 -0.58
N ASP A 297 -5.81 32.74 0.32
CA ASP A 297 -6.11 31.36 0.74
C ASP A 297 -6.43 30.41 -0.44
N ALA A 298 -7.12 30.88 -1.47
CA ALA A 298 -7.49 30.04 -2.61
C ALA A 298 -6.26 29.45 -3.33
N ALA A 299 -5.17 30.22 -3.48
CA ALA A 299 -3.94 29.73 -4.11
C ALA A 299 -3.23 28.69 -3.24
N GLU A 300 -3.27 28.88 -1.91
CA GLU A 300 -2.68 27.95 -0.95
C GLU A 300 -3.48 26.64 -0.80
N LEU A 301 -4.81 26.72 -0.86
CA LEU A 301 -5.69 25.55 -0.92
C LEU A 301 -5.42 24.73 -2.19
N ALA A 302 -5.21 25.39 -3.34
CA ALA A 302 -4.84 24.70 -4.58
C ALA A 302 -3.49 23.99 -4.43
N ALA A 303 -2.48 24.65 -3.85
CA ALA A 303 -1.18 24.04 -3.56
C ALA A 303 -1.27 22.88 -2.55
N SER A 304 -2.19 22.96 -1.59
CA SER A 304 -2.43 21.86 -0.63
C SER A 304 -3.08 20.66 -1.32
N LEU A 305 -4.02 20.89 -2.25
CA LEU A 305 -4.60 19.86 -3.11
C LEU A 305 -3.59 19.26 -4.10
N ASP A 306 -2.58 20.01 -4.53
CA ASP A 306 -1.43 19.45 -5.27
C ASP A 306 -0.64 18.46 -4.40
N GLY A 307 -0.40 18.80 -3.13
CA GLY A 307 0.29 17.93 -2.17
C GLY A 307 -0.47 16.64 -1.88
N ILE A 308 -1.77 16.76 -1.57
CA ILE A 308 -2.69 15.62 -1.40
C ILE A 308 -2.71 14.80 -2.70
N GLY A 309 -2.89 15.46 -3.84
CA GLY A 309 -2.98 14.80 -5.14
C GLY A 309 -1.70 14.08 -5.57
N LYS A 310 -0.53 14.56 -5.14
CA LYS A 310 0.72 13.84 -5.35
C LYS A 310 0.70 12.49 -4.63
N LEU A 311 0.31 12.49 -3.36
CA LEU A 311 0.23 11.26 -2.57
C LEU A 311 -0.80 10.27 -3.15
N THR A 312 -1.98 10.74 -3.56
CA THR A 312 -2.99 9.87 -4.18
C THR A 312 -2.51 9.28 -5.50
N ALA A 313 -1.83 10.08 -6.33
CA ALA A 313 -1.27 9.60 -7.59
C ALA A 313 -0.20 8.51 -7.39
N LEU A 314 0.63 8.64 -6.34
CA LEU A 314 1.63 7.63 -5.98
C LEU A 314 0.97 6.32 -5.50
N LEU A 315 -0.18 6.40 -4.83
CA LEU A 315 -0.90 5.24 -4.30
C LEU A 315 -1.80 4.57 -5.35
N SER A 316 -2.21 5.29 -6.39
CA SER A 316 -3.17 4.82 -7.39
C SER A 316 -2.82 3.45 -8.01
N PRO A 317 -1.56 3.15 -8.42
CA PRO A 317 -1.22 1.82 -8.94
C PRO A 317 -1.43 0.69 -7.92
N VAL A 318 -1.32 0.97 -6.63
CA VAL A 318 -1.55 0.01 -5.55
C VAL A 318 -3.04 -0.18 -5.33
N VAL A 319 -3.79 0.93 -5.24
CA VAL A 319 -5.23 0.93 -4.96
C VAL A 319 -6.01 0.35 -6.14
N ALA A 320 -5.72 0.75 -7.37
CA ALA A 320 -6.40 0.26 -8.56
C ALA A 320 -6.26 -1.25 -8.76
N GLY A 321 -5.17 -1.85 -8.26
CA GLY A 321 -4.98 -3.31 -8.29
C GLY A 321 -5.80 -4.08 -7.24
N VAL A 322 -6.39 -3.40 -6.26
CA VAL A 322 -7.13 -3.99 -5.13
C VAL A 322 -8.60 -3.56 -5.13
N ASP A 323 -8.88 -2.26 -5.26
CA ASP A 323 -10.21 -1.66 -5.33
C ASP A 323 -10.23 -0.53 -6.39
N PRO A 324 -10.50 -0.86 -7.67
CA PRO A 324 -10.59 0.12 -8.75
C PRO A 324 -11.70 1.17 -8.54
N ALA A 325 -12.77 0.80 -7.84
CA ALA A 325 -13.88 1.71 -7.59
C ALA A 325 -13.49 2.79 -6.56
N LEU A 326 -12.71 2.41 -5.54
CA LEU A 326 -12.13 3.37 -4.60
C LEU A 326 -11.14 4.31 -5.29
N ASP A 327 -10.23 3.80 -6.14
CA ASP A 327 -9.28 4.63 -6.89
C ASP A 327 -10.00 5.68 -7.75
N ALA A 328 -11.01 5.26 -8.53
CA ALA A 328 -11.84 6.16 -9.32
C ALA A 328 -12.59 7.20 -8.46
N ARG A 329 -13.06 6.79 -7.26
CA ARG A 329 -13.74 7.69 -6.34
C ARG A 329 -12.80 8.74 -5.75
N ILE A 330 -11.57 8.36 -5.38
CA ILE A 330 -10.53 9.30 -4.92
C ILE A 330 -10.25 10.35 -6.00
N ALA A 331 -10.07 9.91 -7.26
CA ALA A 331 -9.82 10.82 -8.37
C ALA A 331 -10.98 11.82 -8.57
N ALA A 332 -12.23 11.34 -8.48
CA ALA A 332 -13.41 12.19 -8.63
C ALA A 332 -13.58 13.20 -7.49
N ASP A 333 -13.42 12.77 -6.24
CA ASP A 333 -13.54 13.66 -5.07
C ASP A 333 -12.41 14.72 -5.05
N LEU A 334 -11.18 14.32 -5.44
CA LEU A 334 -10.06 15.25 -5.57
C LEU A 334 -10.28 16.27 -6.69
N GLN A 335 -10.79 15.83 -7.84
CA GLN A 335 -11.07 16.73 -8.97
C GLN A 335 -12.16 17.74 -8.60
N ARG A 336 -13.22 17.31 -7.93
CA ARG A 336 -14.27 18.21 -7.41
C ARG A 336 -13.66 19.30 -6.53
N ALA A 337 -12.89 18.93 -5.51
CA ALA A 337 -12.27 19.89 -4.62
C ALA A 337 -11.36 20.89 -5.37
N ARG A 338 -10.64 20.43 -6.41
CA ARG A 338 -9.83 21.30 -7.28
C ARG A 338 -10.69 22.28 -8.08
N ASP A 339 -11.77 21.80 -8.68
CA ASP A 339 -12.66 22.64 -9.49
C ASP A 339 -13.32 23.73 -8.61
N ASP A 340 -13.75 23.38 -7.41
CA ASP A 340 -14.38 24.31 -6.47
C ASP A 340 -13.38 25.35 -5.93
N VAL A 341 -12.14 24.94 -5.62
CA VAL A 341 -11.06 25.88 -5.26
C VAL A 341 -10.65 26.75 -6.46
N ALA A 342 -10.63 26.20 -7.68
CA ALA A 342 -10.30 26.94 -8.88
C ALA A 342 -11.31 28.06 -9.16
N ALA A 343 -12.60 27.83 -8.86
CA ALA A 343 -13.66 28.82 -8.99
C ALA A 343 -13.51 30.04 -8.04
N LEU A 344 -12.64 29.93 -7.02
CA LEU A 344 -12.35 31.00 -6.07
C LEU A 344 -11.00 31.69 -6.31
N GLN A 345 -10.24 31.28 -7.33
CA GLN A 345 -8.93 31.87 -7.62
C GLN A 345 -9.01 33.37 -7.87
N ALA A 346 -7.94 34.08 -7.51
CA ALA A 346 -7.81 35.54 -7.63
C ALA A 346 -8.86 36.37 -6.87
N ARG A 347 -9.63 35.76 -5.97
CA ARG A 347 -10.54 36.46 -5.05
C ARG A 347 -9.91 36.53 -3.66
N PRO A 348 -9.96 37.69 -2.97
CA PRO A 348 -9.66 37.75 -1.55
C PRO A 348 -10.58 36.81 -0.77
N TRP A 349 -10.04 36.11 0.23
CA TRP A 349 -10.84 35.18 1.03
C TRP A 349 -12.02 35.85 1.77
N SER A 350 -11.90 37.14 2.08
CA SER A 350 -12.98 37.97 2.64
C SER A 350 -14.21 38.08 1.73
N GLU A 351 -14.07 37.86 0.42
CA GLU A 351 -15.17 37.86 -0.55
C GLU A 351 -15.80 36.48 -0.75
N VAL A 352 -15.21 35.42 -0.20
CA VAL A 352 -15.75 34.05 -0.27
C VAL A 352 -16.86 33.92 0.77
N THR A 353 -18.08 33.66 0.31
CA THR A 353 -19.27 33.61 1.17
C THR A 353 -19.27 32.41 2.11
N ASP A 354 -20.01 32.49 3.21
CA ASP A 354 -20.16 31.37 4.15
C ASP A 354 -20.67 30.09 3.45
N ASP A 355 -21.61 30.22 2.52
CA ASP A 355 -22.10 29.10 1.72
C ASP A 355 -21.00 28.48 0.84
N GLN A 356 -20.14 29.30 0.22
CA GLN A 356 -19.00 28.82 -0.56
C GLN A 356 -17.97 28.11 0.33
N ARG A 357 -17.66 28.68 1.51
CA ARG A 357 -16.77 28.05 2.49
C ARG A 357 -17.36 26.72 2.98
N GLN A 358 -18.65 26.67 3.28
CA GLN A 358 -19.33 25.47 3.74
C GLN A 358 -19.37 24.37 2.66
N ALA A 359 -19.51 24.75 1.38
CA ALA A 359 -19.41 23.81 0.26
C ALA A 359 -18.00 23.19 0.19
N LEU A 360 -16.94 24.02 0.26
CA LEU A 360 -15.56 23.51 0.32
C LEU A 360 -15.33 22.59 1.52
N VAL A 361 -15.86 22.94 2.71
CA VAL A 361 -15.76 22.09 3.90
C VAL A 361 -16.38 20.71 3.64
N GLN A 362 -17.54 20.66 2.97
CA GLN A 362 -18.19 19.40 2.63
C GLN A 362 -17.36 18.58 1.65
N ASP A 363 -16.76 19.21 0.64
CA ASP A 363 -15.97 18.48 -0.36
C ASP A 363 -14.61 18.01 0.16
N PHE A 364 -13.93 18.79 1.00
CA PHE A 364 -12.72 18.33 1.69
C PHE A 364 -13.03 17.24 2.73
N THR A 365 -14.17 17.32 3.43
CA THR A 365 -14.61 16.25 4.35
C THR A 365 -14.88 14.96 3.58
N ARG A 366 -15.62 15.04 2.47
CA ARG A 366 -15.88 13.89 1.59
C ARG A 366 -14.58 13.28 1.06
N LEU A 367 -13.65 14.13 0.61
CA LEU A 367 -12.33 13.69 0.14
C LEU A 367 -11.57 12.98 1.26
N ALA A 368 -11.56 13.54 2.47
CA ALA A 368 -10.93 12.91 3.64
C ALA A 368 -11.54 11.53 3.93
N ASP A 369 -12.87 11.43 4.02
CA ASP A 369 -13.58 10.17 4.29
C ASP A 369 -13.28 9.11 3.22
N THR A 370 -13.21 9.50 1.95
CA THR A 370 -12.81 8.59 0.86
C THR A 370 -11.36 8.15 1.01
N LEU A 371 -10.44 9.06 1.36
CA LEU A 371 -9.01 8.75 1.54
C LEU A 371 -8.75 7.87 2.76
N ASP A 372 -9.52 8.00 3.84
CA ASP A 372 -9.38 7.15 5.04
C ASP A 372 -9.66 5.66 4.74
N ARG A 373 -10.34 5.35 3.63
CA ARG A 373 -10.58 3.98 3.18
C ARG A 373 -9.33 3.31 2.59
N LEU A 374 -8.24 4.06 2.34
CA LEU A 374 -6.99 3.53 1.78
C LEU A 374 -6.33 2.49 2.69
N ALA A 375 -6.14 2.82 3.97
CA ALA A 375 -5.47 1.95 4.94
C ALA A 375 -6.12 0.56 5.07
N PRO A 376 -7.45 0.43 5.32
CA PRO A 376 -8.09 -0.88 5.43
C PRO A 376 -8.11 -1.66 4.12
N VAL A 377 -8.18 -0.99 2.96
CA VAL A 377 -8.19 -1.67 1.64
C VAL A 377 -6.81 -2.23 1.29
N ILE A 378 -5.74 -1.50 1.62
CA ILE A 378 -4.37 -1.93 1.29
C ILE A 378 -3.80 -2.91 2.35
N GLY A 379 -4.56 -3.20 3.40
CA GLY A 379 -4.17 -4.17 4.44
C GLY A 379 -3.09 -3.64 5.38
N MET A 380 -3.09 -2.33 5.63
CA MET A 380 -2.24 -1.69 6.62
C MET A 380 -3.11 -1.31 7.81
N ASN A 381 -3.19 -2.22 8.80
CA ASN A 381 -3.90 -2.02 10.05
C ASN A 381 -2.95 -1.60 11.17
#